data_AF-A0A1G2Z9U0-F1
#
_entry.id   AF-A0A1G2Z9U0-F1
#
_cell.length_a   1.000
_cell.length_b   1.000
_cell.length_c   1.000
_cell.angle_alpha   90.00
_cell.angle_beta   90.00
_cell.angle_gamma   90.00
#
_symmetry.space_group_name_H-M   'P 1'
#
loop_
_entity.id
_entity.type
_entity.pdbx_description
1 polymer ?
#
loop_
_entity_poly.entity_id
_entity_poly.type
_entity_poly.pdbx_seq_one_letter_code
_entity_poly.pdbx_strand_id
1 'polypeptide(L)'
;MHDQILAAPSPESFLLLALPAPMPVGAPPPDMAFSMSGSAFVGIYGIWQDAAGDAENEQWVRQTARQLEPIKVGHYIGETDLTANADRARLSFAAPNRQRLGQLRNKYDPNGVFFSYLEPNGALRDLTP
;
A
#
# COMPACT_ATOMS: atom_id res chain seq x y z
N MET A 1 -12.55 15.09 -4.34
CA MET A 1 -11.63 14.36 -5.25
C MET A 1 -11.25 15.20 -6.45
N HIS A 2 -12.19 15.63 -7.30
CA HIS A 2 -11.91 16.52 -8.45
C HIS A 2 -11.07 17.75 -8.05
N ASP A 3 -11.53 18.49 -7.04
CA ASP A 3 -10.82 19.68 -6.56
C ASP A 3 -9.43 19.38 -6.00
N GLN A 4 -9.21 18.16 -5.48
CA GLN A 4 -7.87 17.76 -5.04
C GLN A 4 -6.91 17.51 -6.19
N ILE A 5 -7.40 16.98 -7.30
CA ILE A 5 -6.57 16.80 -8.50
C ILE A 5 -6.15 18.15 -9.05
N LEU A 6 -7.08 19.11 -9.10
CA LEU A 6 -6.79 20.48 -9.53
C LEU A 6 -5.83 21.22 -8.59
N ALA A 7 -5.78 20.82 -7.32
CA ALA A 7 -4.86 21.36 -6.33
C ALA A 7 -3.49 20.64 -6.28
N ALA A 8 -3.23 19.71 -7.21
CA ALA A 8 -1.92 19.06 -7.28
C ALA A 8 -0.81 20.10 -7.53
N PRO A 9 0.30 20.09 -6.75
CA PRO A 9 1.40 21.03 -6.96
C PRO A 9 2.04 20.89 -8.33
N SER A 10 2.10 19.67 -8.87
CA SER A 10 2.61 19.39 -10.21
C SER A 10 1.49 19.02 -11.19
N PRO A 11 1.47 19.61 -12.40
CA PRO A 11 0.50 19.30 -13.45
C PRO A 11 0.68 17.90 -14.07
N GLU A 12 1.80 17.22 -13.80
CA GLU A 12 2.07 15.85 -14.25
C GLU A 12 1.40 14.80 -13.35
N SER A 13 0.85 15.22 -12.21
CA SER A 13 0.21 14.33 -11.24
C SER A 13 -1.19 13.92 -11.69
N PHE A 14 -1.59 12.68 -11.38
CA PHE A 14 -2.88 12.15 -11.77
C PHE A 14 -3.41 11.08 -10.80
N LEU A 15 -4.70 10.75 -10.97
CA LEU A 15 -5.33 9.60 -10.33
C LEU A 15 -5.63 8.52 -11.36
N LEU A 16 -5.31 7.27 -11.01
CA LEU A 16 -5.73 6.10 -11.75
C LEU A 16 -6.91 5.44 -11.04
N LEU A 17 -8.05 5.34 -11.72
CA LEU A 17 -9.18 4.55 -11.27
C LEU A 17 -9.30 3.30 -12.14
N ALA A 18 -9.06 2.14 -11.56
CA ALA A 18 -9.27 0.85 -12.22
C ALA A 18 -10.46 0.12 -11.59
N LEU A 19 -11.35 -0.37 -12.44
CA LEU A 19 -12.55 -1.10 -12.02
C LEU A 19 -12.35 -2.59 -12.33
N PRO A 20 -11.92 -3.42 -11.36
CA PRO A 20 -11.77 -4.84 -11.57
C PRO A 20 -13.14 -5.49 -11.81
N ALA A 21 -13.14 -6.65 -12.47
CA ALA A 21 -14.35 -7.45 -12.58
C ALA A 21 -14.88 -7.77 -11.16
N PRO A 22 -16.20 -7.69 -10.94
CA PRO A 22 -16.76 -7.93 -9.62
C PRO A 22 -16.48 -9.37 -9.19
N MET A 23 -15.92 -9.51 -7.98
CA MET A 23 -15.81 -10.80 -7.33
C MET A 23 -17.19 -11.26 -6.85
N PRO A 24 -17.52 -12.57 -6.94
CA PRO A 24 -18.77 -13.06 -6.39
C PRO A 24 -18.90 -12.73 -4.91
N VAL A 25 -20.07 -12.21 -4.50
CA VAL A 25 -20.33 -11.87 -3.10
C VAL A 25 -20.19 -13.11 -2.24
N GLY A 26 -19.37 -13.02 -1.18
CA GLY A 26 -19.14 -14.12 -0.25
C GLY A 26 -18.16 -15.19 -0.74
N ALA A 27 -17.54 -15.02 -1.92
CA ALA A 27 -16.43 -15.88 -2.32
C ALA A 27 -15.30 -15.83 -1.27
N PRO A 28 -14.65 -16.97 -0.96
CA PRO A 28 -13.47 -16.94 -0.10
C PRO A 28 -12.35 -16.11 -0.76
N PRO A 29 -11.42 -15.54 0.04
CA PRO A 29 -10.21 -14.93 -0.50
C PRO A 29 -9.51 -15.91 -1.45
N PRO A 30 -8.96 -15.43 -2.59
CA PRO A 30 -8.28 -16.32 -3.51
C PRO A 30 -7.04 -16.92 -2.86
N ASP A 31 -6.67 -18.13 -3.26
CA ASP A 31 -5.47 -18.80 -2.77
C ASP A 31 -4.20 -18.27 -3.44
N MET A 32 -3.89 -17.00 -3.16
CA MET A 32 -2.71 -16.31 -3.69
C MET A 32 -2.27 -15.20 -2.72
N ALA A 33 -1.10 -14.60 -2.97
CA ALA A 33 -0.64 -13.45 -2.18
C ALA A 33 -1.55 -12.23 -2.41
N PHE A 34 -2.00 -11.99 -3.64
CA PHE A 34 -2.99 -10.97 -3.98
C PHE A 34 -4.40 -11.42 -3.53
N SER A 35 -4.65 -11.32 -2.24
CA SER A 35 -5.78 -11.97 -1.56
C SER A 35 -6.92 -11.03 -1.17
N MET A 36 -6.79 -9.74 -1.49
CA MET A 36 -7.81 -8.73 -1.21
C MET A 36 -8.10 -7.94 -2.49
N SER A 37 -9.38 -7.63 -2.70
CA SER A 37 -9.85 -6.78 -3.78
C SER A 37 -10.96 -5.87 -3.26
N GLY A 38 -10.96 -4.61 -3.67
CA GLY A 38 -12.10 -3.71 -3.55
C GLY A 38 -12.95 -3.69 -4.82
N SER A 39 -14.06 -2.95 -4.79
CA SER A 39 -14.87 -2.65 -5.98
C SER A 39 -14.14 -1.75 -6.99
N ALA A 40 -13.10 -1.05 -6.54
CA ALA A 40 -12.22 -0.23 -7.34
C ALA A 40 -10.80 -0.27 -6.76
N PHE A 41 -9.82 -0.08 -7.64
CA PHE A 41 -8.46 0.30 -7.28
C PHE A 41 -8.27 1.79 -7.60
N VAL A 42 -7.67 2.51 -6.65
CA VAL A 42 -7.33 3.93 -6.82
C VAL A 42 -5.83 4.11 -6.57
N GLY A 43 -5.10 4.49 -7.61
CA GLY A 43 -3.71 4.92 -7.53
C GLY A 43 -3.62 6.45 -7.52
N ILE A 44 -2.74 7.00 -6.68
CA ILE A 44 -2.50 8.45 -6.56
C ILE A 44 -1.03 8.68 -6.89
N TYR A 45 -0.75 9.33 -8.01
CA TYR A 45 0.61 9.55 -8.48
C TYR A 45 0.92 11.05 -8.43
N GLY A 46 1.80 11.43 -7.51
CA GLY A 46 2.52 12.69 -7.59
C GLY A 46 3.71 12.49 -8.51
N ILE A 47 3.81 13.30 -9.56
CA ILE A 47 4.92 13.23 -10.53
C ILE A 47 5.46 14.64 -10.70
N TRP A 48 6.75 14.84 -10.52
CA TRP A 48 7.41 16.14 -10.64
C TRP A 48 8.89 15.94 -10.97
N GLN A 49 9.56 16.99 -11.46
CA GLN A 49 10.96 16.91 -11.92
C GLN A 49 11.95 17.54 -10.93
N ASP A 50 11.58 18.65 -10.30
CA ASP A 50 12.47 19.40 -9.41
C ASP A 50 12.34 18.89 -7.96
N ALA A 51 13.46 18.42 -7.39
CA ALA A 51 13.52 17.95 -6.00
C ALA A 51 13.07 19.01 -4.97
N ALA A 52 13.10 20.30 -5.32
CA ALA A 52 12.53 21.36 -4.47
C ALA A 52 11.02 21.15 -4.19
N GLY A 53 10.32 20.40 -5.04
CA GLY A 53 8.90 20.07 -4.91
C GLY A 53 8.59 18.81 -4.12
N ASP A 54 9.59 18.07 -3.62
CA ASP A 54 9.40 16.76 -2.96
C ASP A 54 8.37 16.85 -1.83
N ALA A 55 8.59 17.76 -0.88
CA ALA A 55 7.74 17.88 0.30
C ALA A 55 6.28 18.21 -0.03
N GLU A 56 6.05 19.11 -0.99
CA GLU A 56 4.71 19.54 -1.38
C GLU A 56 3.95 18.43 -2.10
N ASN A 57 4.60 17.74 -3.04
CA ASN A 57 3.97 16.67 -3.79
C ASN A 57 3.72 15.42 -2.92
N GLU A 58 4.67 15.04 -2.06
CA GLU A 58 4.46 13.95 -1.09
C GLU A 58 3.30 14.27 -0.14
N GLN A 59 3.24 15.50 0.37
CA GLN A 59 2.16 15.93 1.24
C GLN A 59 0.81 15.86 0.51
N TRP A 60 0.75 16.32 -0.74
CA TRP A 60 -0.46 16.24 -1.56
C TRP A 60 -0.92 14.79 -1.79
N VAL A 61 -0.01 13.87 -2.13
CA VAL A 61 -0.35 12.43 -2.28
C VAL A 61 -0.93 11.88 -0.97
N ARG A 62 -0.27 12.16 0.16
CA ARG A 62 -0.72 11.69 1.48
C ARG A 62 -2.09 12.27 1.86
N GLN A 63 -2.33 13.55 1.60
CA GLN A 63 -3.61 14.21 1.90
C GLN A 63 -4.73 13.70 1.00
N THR A 64 -4.46 13.50 -0.29
CA THR A 64 -5.42 12.93 -1.24
C THR A 64 -5.78 11.49 -0.84
N ALA A 65 -4.79 10.68 -0.44
CA ALA A 65 -5.03 9.32 0.06
C ALA A 65 -5.90 9.30 1.32
N ARG A 66 -5.71 10.26 2.24
CA ARG A 66 -6.52 10.38 3.46
C ARG A 66 -8.00 10.62 3.17
N GLN A 67 -8.36 11.26 2.06
CA GLN A 67 -9.77 11.45 1.69
C GLN A 67 -10.49 10.15 1.34
N LEU A 68 -9.74 9.09 0.99
CA LEU A 68 -10.28 7.78 0.62
C LEU A 68 -10.38 6.82 1.81
N GLU A 69 -9.76 7.13 2.95
CA GLU A 69 -9.75 6.28 4.14
C GLU A 69 -11.15 5.82 4.58
N PRO A 70 -12.22 6.64 4.57
CA PRO A 70 -13.55 6.20 5.01
C PRO A 70 -14.17 5.09 4.16
N ILE A 71 -13.75 4.94 2.90
CA ILE A 71 -14.31 3.96 1.93
C ILE A 71 -13.31 2.88 1.55
N LYS A 72 -12.06 3.00 1.99
CA LYS A 72 -10.98 2.06 1.68
C LYS A 72 -11.21 0.74 2.43
N VAL A 73 -11.08 -0.37 1.71
CA VAL A 73 -11.17 -1.73 2.29
C VAL A 73 -9.81 -2.39 2.51
N GLY A 74 -8.73 -1.84 1.97
CA GLY A 74 -7.37 -2.35 2.10
C GLY A 74 -6.36 -1.56 1.26
N HIS A 75 -5.13 -2.07 1.19
CA HIS A 75 -4.06 -1.48 0.39
C HIS A 75 -3.50 -2.47 -0.62
N TYR A 76 -3.11 -2.01 -1.80
CA TYR A 76 -2.31 -2.86 -2.68
C TYR A 76 -0.84 -2.81 -2.25
N ILE A 77 -0.29 -3.97 -1.87
CA ILE A 77 1.07 -4.04 -1.30
C ILE A 77 2.16 -3.51 -2.25
N GLY A 78 1.95 -3.66 -3.57
CA GLY A 78 2.92 -3.24 -4.58
C GLY A 78 3.04 -1.74 -4.79
N GLU A 79 2.06 -0.95 -4.30
CA GLU A 79 2.01 0.50 -4.54
C GLU A 79 1.72 1.33 -3.28
N THR A 80 1.51 0.69 -2.14
CA THR A 80 1.29 1.42 -0.89
C THR A 80 2.61 1.85 -0.27
N ASP A 81 2.66 3.08 0.25
CA ASP A 81 3.79 3.51 1.08
C ASP A 81 3.75 2.76 2.43
N LEU A 82 4.61 1.74 2.55
CA LEU A 82 4.77 0.86 3.71
C LEU A 82 5.45 1.56 4.90
N THR A 83 6.14 2.68 4.67
CA THR A 83 6.85 3.42 5.72
C THR A 83 5.91 4.31 6.53
N ALA A 84 4.78 4.71 5.95
CA ALA A 84 3.82 5.60 6.62
C ALA A 84 3.13 4.97 7.84
N ASN A 85 2.85 3.66 7.80
CA ASN A 85 2.18 2.95 8.90
C ASN A 85 2.30 1.43 8.72
N ALA A 86 2.68 0.73 9.79
CA ALA A 86 2.67 -0.73 9.94
C ALA A 86 1.40 -1.43 9.46
N ASP A 87 0.24 -0.83 9.72
CA ASP A 87 -1.03 -1.42 9.39
C ASP A 87 -1.24 -1.51 7.88
N ARG A 88 -0.54 -0.71 7.06
CA ARG A 88 -0.73 -0.75 5.60
C ARG A 88 -0.37 -2.10 5.01
N ALA A 89 0.77 -2.64 5.43
CA ALA A 89 1.20 -3.96 5.02
C ALA A 89 0.24 -5.06 5.52
N ARG A 90 -0.25 -4.92 6.76
CA ARG A 90 -1.23 -5.86 7.33
C ARG A 90 -2.56 -5.83 6.59
N LEU A 91 -3.02 -4.64 6.20
CA LEU A 91 -4.28 -4.39 5.49
C LEU A 91 -4.17 -4.63 3.97
N SER A 92 -3.05 -5.16 3.49
CA SER A 92 -2.87 -5.60 2.10
C SER A 92 -3.21 -7.06 1.84
N PHE A 93 -3.44 -7.85 2.88
CA PHE A 93 -3.69 -9.28 2.77
C PHE A 93 -4.92 -9.69 3.57
N ALA A 94 -5.67 -10.66 3.04
CA ALA A 94 -6.69 -11.32 3.82
C ALA A 94 -6.01 -12.02 5.02
N ALA A 95 -6.66 -12.00 6.18
CA ALA A 95 -6.09 -12.56 7.42
C ALA A 95 -5.51 -13.98 7.27
N PRO A 96 -6.20 -14.97 6.67
CA PRO A 96 -5.62 -16.31 6.49
C PRO A 96 -4.39 -16.32 5.57
N ASN A 97 -4.40 -15.53 4.49
CA ASN A 97 -3.26 -15.42 3.57
C ASN A 97 -2.06 -14.76 4.27
N ARG A 98 -2.28 -13.73 5.09
CA ARG A 98 -1.22 -13.10 5.92
C ARG A 98 -0.57 -14.12 6.86
N GLN A 99 -1.38 -14.92 7.54
CA GLN A 99 -0.87 -15.95 8.44
C GLN A 99 -0.03 -17.00 7.68
N ARG A 100 -0.51 -17.45 6.51
CA ARG A 100 0.23 -18.36 5.64
C ARG A 100 1.55 -17.75 5.15
N LEU A 101 1.57 -16.48 4.77
CA LEU A 101 2.80 -15.77 4.39
C LEU A 101 3.82 -15.75 5.54
N GLY A 102 3.38 -15.50 6.78
CA GLY A 102 4.24 -15.58 7.96
C GLY A 102 4.83 -16.98 8.18
N GLN A 103 4.01 -18.03 8.02
CA GLN A 103 4.48 -19.42 8.12
C GLN A 103 5.49 -19.77 7.01
N LEU A 104 5.24 -19.31 5.78
CA LEU A 104 6.16 -19.50 4.65
C LEU A 104 7.49 -18.80 4.92
N ARG A 105 7.48 -17.57 5.45
CA ARG A 105 8.71 -16.88 5.85
C ARG A 105 9.49 -17.67 6.90
N ASN A 106 8.84 -18.14 7.95
CA ASN A 106 9.53 -18.94 8.99
C ASN A 106 10.14 -20.23 8.43
N LYS A 107 9.52 -20.81 7.39
CA LYS A 107 10.02 -22.03 6.73
C LYS A 107 11.19 -21.74 5.77
N TYR A 108 11.11 -20.68 4.97
CA TYR A 108 12.02 -20.43 3.86
C TYR A 108 13.08 -19.36 4.14
N ASP A 109 12.83 -18.47 5.11
CA ASP A 109 13.75 -17.44 5.60
C ASP A 109 13.82 -17.45 7.15
N PRO A 110 14.19 -18.59 7.77
CA PRO A 110 14.25 -18.70 9.24
C PRO A 110 15.28 -17.76 9.89
N ASN A 111 16.27 -17.32 9.13
CA ASN A 111 17.33 -16.44 9.61
C ASN A 111 17.04 -14.95 9.34
N GLY A 112 15.93 -14.62 8.69
CA GLY A 112 15.55 -13.24 8.41
C GLY A 112 16.52 -12.50 7.49
N VAL A 113 17.08 -13.18 6.50
CA VAL A 113 17.93 -12.57 5.46
C VAL A 113 17.13 -11.51 4.69
N PHE A 114 15.83 -11.73 4.50
CA PHE A 114 14.94 -10.75 3.91
C PHE A 114 14.20 -9.97 5.01
N PHE A 115 14.48 -8.67 5.07
CA PHE A 115 13.81 -7.74 5.98
C PHE A 115 12.31 -7.68 5.66
N SER A 116 11.50 -7.59 6.71
CA SER A 116 10.04 -7.55 6.57
C SER A 116 9.50 -6.16 6.76
N TYR A 117 8.58 -5.80 5.88
CA TYR A 117 7.72 -4.63 6.00
C TYR A 117 6.34 -4.97 6.59
N LEU A 118 6.10 -6.25 6.94
CA LEU A 118 4.83 -6.73 7.49
C LEU A 118 4.68 -6.47 8.99
N GLU A 119 5.79 -6.19 9.69
CA GLU A 119 5.85 -5.94 11.13
C GLU A 119 6.94 -4.89 11.44
N PRO A 120 6.61 -3.58 11.54
CA PRO A 120 7.64 -2.54 11.72
C PRO A 120 8.30 -2.48 13.10
N ASN A 121 7.98 -3.40 14.01
CA ASN A 121 8.63 -3.45 15.32
C ASN A 121 9.75 -4.51 15.34
N GLY A 122 10.88 -4.17 14.71
CA GLY A 122 12.23 -4.69 15.02
C GLY A 122 12.52 -6.13 14.53
N ALA A 123 13.58 -6.39 13.79
CA ALA A 123 14.91 -5.82 13.95
C ALA A 123 15.45 -5.26 12.62
N LEU A 124 15.49 -3.93 12.53
CA LEU A 124 16.75 -3.31 12.15
C LEU A 124 17.74 -3.70 13.25
N ARG A 125 18.45 -4.81 13.06
CA ARG A 125 19.65 -5.10 13.84
C ARG A 125 20.58 -3.91 13.59
N ASP A 126 21.10 -3.35 14.66
CA ASP A 126 22.02 -2.23 14.67
C ASP A 126 23.05 -2.35 13.53
N LEU A 127 22.87 -1.56 12.48
CA LEU A 127 23.94 -1.24 11.56
C LEU A 127 24.80 -0.19 12.27
N THR A 128 25.63 -0.65 13.20
CA THR A 128 26.85 0.09 13.58
C THR A 128 27.96 -0.41 12.65
N PRO A 129 28.82 0.49 12.12
CA PRO A 129 29.87 0.12 11.17
C PRO A 129 30.89 -0.86 11.74
#